data_AF-A0A529L1S5-F1
#
_entry.id   AF-A0A529L1S5-F1
#
_cell.length_a   1.000
_cell.length_b   1.000
_cell.length_c   1.000
_cell.angle_alpha   90.00
_cell.angle_beta   90.00
_cell.angle_gamma   90.00
#
_symmetry.space_group_name_H-M   'P 1'
#
loop_
_entity.id
_entity.type
_entity.pdbx_description
1 polymer ?
#
loop_
_entity_poly.entity_id
_entity_poly.type
_entity_poly.pdbx_seq_one_letter_code
_entity_poly.pdbx_strand_id
1 'polypeptide(L)'
;MLLLFNAEATKIPPAPDARLRVPPHGTAGEGHLCFTATAGEIVEWRRHLAAKNIAIESDFEWPQGGHSIYIRDPSGNSIEFAEPRIWGL
;
A
#
# COMPACT_ATOMS: atom_id res chain seq x y z
N MET A 1 4.20 4.33 -9.26
CA MET A 1 3.21 3.32 -9.71
C MET A 1 3.37 2.09 -8.84
N LEU A 2 2.29 1.62 -8.21
CA LEU A 2 2.25 0.36 -7.46
C LEU A 2 1.50 -0.69 -8.27
N LEU A 3 2.03 -1.90 -8.31
CA LEU A 3 1.39 -3.05 -8.93
C LEU A 3 1.11 -4.08 -7.83
N LEU A 4 -0.14 -4.49 -7.70
CA LEU A 4 -0.54 -5.59 -6.85
C LEU A 4 -0.71 -6.83 -7.72
N PHE A 5 -0.12 -7.93 -7.28
CA PHE A 5 -0.19 -9.21 -7.98
C PHE A 5 -0.99 -10.21 -7.14
N ASN A 6 -1.63 -11.17 -7.82
CA ASN A 6 -2.24 -12.30 -7.12
C ASN A 6 -1.13 -13.17 -6.50
N ALA A 7 -1.02 -13.13 -5.17
CA ALA A 7 0.01 -13.85 -4.43
C ALA A 7 0.01 -15.37 -4.68
N GLU A 8 -1.18 -15.97 -4.82
CA GLU A 8 -1.32 -17.40 -5.08
C GLU A 8 -0.77 -17.79 -6.46
N ALA A 9 -0.86 -16.89 -7.44
CA ALA A 9 -0.28 -17.11 -8.76
C ALA A 9 1.23 -16.84 -8.76
N THR A 10 1.68 -15.75 -8.12
CA THR A 10 3.08 -15.31 -8.19
C THR A 10 4.02 -16.04 -7.23
N LYS A 11 3.51 -16.91 -6.34
CA LYS A 11 4.34 -17.84 -5.57
C LYS A 11 4.81 -19.06 -6.38
N ILE A 12 4.20 -19.32 -7.53
CA ILE A 12 4.52 -20.48 -8.37
C ILE A 12 5.77 -20.15 -9.21
N PRO A 13 6.86 -20.95 -9.12
CA PRO A 13 8.02 -20.73 -9.95
C PRO A 13 7.73 -20.89 -11.44
N PRO A 14 8.37 -20.08 -12.31
CA PRO A 14 8.25 -20.27 -13.75
C PRO A 14 8.82 -21.63 -14.16
N ALA A 15 8.28 -22.20 -15.24
CA ALA A 15 8.79 -23.46 -15.80
C ALA A 15 10.29 -23.34 -16.15
N PRO A 16 11.06 -24.45 -16.11
CA PRO A 16 12.50 -24.43 -16.37
C PRO A 16 12.91 -23.83 -17.73
N ASP A 17 12.03 -23.93 -18.73
CA ASP A 17 12.19 -23.44 -20.10
C ASP A 17 11.42 -22.13 -20.36
N ALA A 18 10.83 -21.52 -19.34
CA ALA A 18 10.10 -20.27 -19.48
C ALA A 18 10.99 -19.15 -20.02
N ARG A 19 10.49 -18.44 -21.04
CA ARG A 19 11.16 -17.28 -21.64
C ARG A 19 11.38 -16.15 -20.65
N LEU A 20 10.43 -15.94 -19.73
CA LEU A 20 10.51 -14.94 -18.66
C LEU A 20 10.70 -15.65 -17.32
N ARG A 21 11.84 -15.42 -16.68
CA ARG A 21 12.22 -16.02 -15.40
C ARG A 21 11.99 -15.05 -14.25
N VAL A 22 10.74 -14.59 -14.10
CA VAL A 22 10.37 -13.74 -12.96
C VAL A 22 10.46 -14.59 -11.69
N PRO A 23 11.20 -14.17 -10.66
CA PRO A 23 11.31 -14.93 -9.43
C PRO A 23 9.93 -15.02 -8.73
N PRO A 24 9.62 -16.13 -8.03
CA PRO A 24 8.46 -16.19 -7.15
C PRO A 24 8.48 -15.05 -6.13
N HIS A 25 7.35 -14.39 -5.94
CA HIS A 25 7.22 -13.25 -5.03
C HIS A 25 5.83 -13.13 -4.41
N GLY A 26 5.01 -14.19 -4.50
CA GLY A 26 3.78 -14.28 -3.74
C GLY A 26 4.07 -14.56 -2.27
N THR A 27 3.41 -13.81 -1.38
CA THR A 27 3.54 -13.93 0.09
C THR A 27 2.21 -14.33 0.72
N ALA A 28 2.25 -14.87 1.94
CA ALA A 28 1.06 -15.19 2.73
C ALA A 28 0.87 -14.18 3.87
N GLY A 29 -0.39 -13.85 4.19
CA GLY A 29 -0.76 -12.86 5.19
C GLY A 29 -0.94 -11.46 4.62
N GLU A 30 -1.41 -10.53 5.47
CA GLU A 30 -1.59 -9.13 5.12
C GLU A 30 -0.24 -8.40 5.15
N GLY A 31 0.18 -7.89 4.00
CA GLY A 31 1.36 -7.04 3.87
C GLY A 31 1.08 -5.58 4.25
N HIS A 32 2.13 -4.77 4.26
CA HIS A 32 2.04 -3.33 4.48
C HIS A 32 2.94 -2.57 3.51
N LEU A 33 2.42 -1.47 2.96
CA LEU A 33 3.18 -0.53 2.15
C LEU A 33 2.72 0.89 2.46
N CYS A 34 3.68 1.81 2.58
CA CYS A 34 3.42 3.21 2.80
C CYS A 34 3.94 4.07 1.66
N PHE A 35 3.11 4.99 1.18
CA PHE A 35 3.50 6.06 0.28
C PHE A 35 3.81 7.33 1.08
N THR A 36 4.88 8.00 0.72
CA THR A 36 5.11 9.37 1.17
C THR A 36 4.10 10.31 0.51
N ALA A 37 3.48 11.17 1.30
CA ALA A 37 2.54 12.18 0.84
C ALA A 37 2.64 13.43 1.72
N THR A 38 2.59 14.62 1.13
CA THR A 38 2.42 15.87 1.88
C THR A 38 1.03 15.94 2.53
N ALA A 39 0.86 16.81 3.53
CA ALA A 39 -0.46 17.06 4.13
C ALA A 39 -1.55 17.39 3.08
N GLY A 40 -1.21 18.18 2.06
CA GLY A 40 -2.12 18.50 0.96
C GLY A 40 -2.49 17.26 0.12
N GLU A 41 -1.51 16.41 -0.20
CA GLU A 41 -1.77 15.17 -0.92
C GLU A 41 -2.61 14.18 -0.11
N ILE A 42 -2.45 14.12 1.22
CA ILE A 42 -3.30 13.28 2.07
C ILE A 42 -4.76 13.76 2.01
N VAL A 43 -5.01 15.07 2.01
CA VAL A 43 -6.37 15.62 1.83
C VAL A 43 -6.95 15.22 0.47
N GLU A 44 -6.16 15.31 -0.61
CA GLU A 44 -6.60 14.89 -1.94
C GLU A 44 -6.87 13.37 -2.01
N TRP A 45 -6.05 12.55 -1.36
CA TRP A 45 -6.26 11.11 -1.29
C TRP A 45 -7.55 10.77 -0.55
N ARG A 46 -7.87 11.42 0.56
CA ARG A 46 -9.17 11.23 1.23
C ARG A 46 -10.34 11.48 0.32
N ARG A 47 -10.30 12.62 -0.39
CA ARG A 47 -11.37 13.00 -1.31
C ARG A 47 -11.50 11.98 -2.44
N HIS A 48 -10.37 11.52 -2.97
CA HIS A 48 -10.32 10.50 -4.00
C HIS A 48 -10.90 9.16 -3.52
N LEU A 49 -10.47 8.68 -2.35
CA LEU A 49 -10.91 7.42 -1.75
C LEU A 49 -12.41 7.47 -1.42
N ALA A 50 -12.88 8.55 -0.82
CA ALA A 50 -14.30 8.76 -0.53
C ALA A 50 -15.16 8.76 -1.80
N ALA A 51 -14.73 9.43 -2.88
CA ALA A 51 -15.41 9.43 -4.17
C ALA A 51 -15.48 8.03 -4.82
N LYS A 52 -14.64 7.09 -4.38
CA LYS A 52 -14.62 5.68 -4.80
C LYS A 52 -15.27 4.74 -3.79
N ASN A 53 -15.88 5.27 -2.72
CA ASN A 53 -16.43 4.48 -1.61
C ASN A 53 -15.40 3.53 -0.97
N ILE A 54 -14.12 3.93 -0.93
CA ILE A 54 -13.07 3.20 -0.23
C ILE A 54 -12.98 3.76 1.19
N ALA A 55 -13.21 2.91 2.18
CA ALA A 55 -13.15 3.29 3.58
C ALA A 55 -11.70 3.56 4.02
N ILE A 56 -11.51 4.62 4.81
CA ILE A 56 -10.29 4.84 5.57
C ILE A 56 -10.41 4.04 6.85
N GLU A 57 -9.51 3.07 7.04
CA GLU A 57 -9.45 2.22 8.23
C GLU A 57 -8.94 3.02 9.44
N SER A 58 -7.97 3.90 9.23
CA SER A 58 -7.40 4.72 10.29
C SER A 58 -6.87 6.05 9.77
N ASP A 59 -6.95 7.04 10.63
CA ASP A 59 -6.65 8.43 10.36
C ASP A 59 -6.19 9.07 11.66
N PHE A 60 -4.92 9.45 11.76
CA PHE A 60 -4.42 10.08 12.98
C PHE A 60 -3.16 10.90 12.77
N GLU A 61 -3.01 11.89 13.65
CA GLU A 61 -1.78 12.65 13.85
C GLU A 61 -0.86 11.87 14.81
N TRP A 62 0.41 11.76 14.44
CA TRP A 62 1.43 11.15 15.27
C TRP A 62 1.80 12.07 16.45
N PRO A 63 2.11 11.52 17.65
CA PRO A 63 2.47 12.34 18.81
C PRO A 63 3.70 13.24 18.58
N GLN A 64 4.59 12.82 17.69
CA GLN A 64 5.83 13.54 17.34
C GLN A 64 5.64 14.47 16.13
N GLY A 65 4.40 14.59 15.62
CA GLY A 65 4.04 15.32 14.42
C GLY A 65 4.01 14.42 13.18
N GLY A 66 3.14 14.75 12.23
CA GLY A 66 2.93 13.98 11.01
C GLY A 66 1.55 13.34 10.97
N HIS A 67 0.97 13.28 9.79
CA HIS A 67 -0.34 12.72 9.52
C HIS A 67 -0.20 11.44 8.69
N SER A 68 -0.98 10.42 9.05
CA SER A 68 -1.13 9.20 8.27
C SER A 68 -2.60 8.84 8.06
N ILE A 69 -2.92 8.28 6.89
CA ILE A 69 -4.18 7.57 6.64
C ILE A 69 -3.90 6.14 6.16
N TYR A 70 -4.76 5.21 6.55
CA TYR A 70 -4.65 3.79 6.22
C TYR A 70 -5.92 3.30 5.52
N ILE A 71 -5.74 2.45 4.52
CA ILE A 71 -6.83 1.70 3.85
C ILE A 71 -6.47 0.22 3.76
N ARG A 72 -7.45 -0.60 3.41
CA ARG A 72 -7.25 -1.99 3.00
C ARG A 72 -7.40 -2.13 1.50
N ASP A 73 -6.45 -2.80 0.88
CA ASP A 73 -6.63 -3.27 -0.49
C ASP A 73 -7.56 -4.51 -0.53
N PRO A 74 -7.97 -4.98 -1.72
CA PRO A 74 -8.85 -6.15 -1.84
C PRO A 74 -8.27 -7.48 -1.31
N SER A 75 -6.95 -7.55 -1.07
CA SER A 75 -6.26 -8.70 -0.50
C SER A 75 -6.02 -8.56 1.02
N GLY A 76 -6.49 -7.47 1.62
CA GLY A 76 -6.34 -7.19 3.05
C GLY A 76 -5.03 -6.49 3.41
N ASN A 77 -4.18 -6.15 2.45
CA ASN A 77 -2.92 -5.44 2.76
C ASN A 77 -3.21 -4.04 3.30
N SER A 78 -2.42 -3.61 4.28
CA SER A 78 -2.46 -2.27 4.84
C SER A 78 -1.71 -1.29 3.92
N ILE A 79 -2.43 -0.37 3.31
CA ILE A 79 -1.85 0.68 2.46
C ILE A 79 -1.96 2.02 3.18
N GLU A 80 -0.80 2.65 3.40
CA GLU A 80 -0.69 3.91 4.12
C GLU A 80 -0.28 5.05 3.18
N PHE A 81 -0.78 6.25 3.48
CA PHE A 81 -0.23 7.52 2.99
C PHE A 81 0.18 8.34 4.18
N ALA A 82 1.46 8.72 4.26
CA ALA A 82 2.01 9.39 5.42
C ALA A 82 2.96 10.53 5.05
N GLU A 83 2.98 11.57 5.90
CA GLU A 83 3.97 12.62 5.79
C GLU A 83 5.38 12.11 6.12
N PRO A 84 6.40 12.37 5.28
CA PRO A 84 7.78 11.90 5.52
C PRO A 84 8.35 12.25 6.90
N ARG A 85 7.88 13.34 7.49
CA ARG A 85 8.30 13.81 8.82
C ARG A 85 8.08 12.80 9.94
N ILE A 86 7.20 11.80 9.77
CA ILE A 86 7.04 10.71 10.76
C ILE A 86 8.29 9.84 10.90
N TRP A 87 9.17 9.85 9.89
CA TRP A 87 10.48 9.19 9.91
C TRP A 87 11.65 10.17 10.02
N GLY A 88 11.39 11.46 10.28
CA GLY A 88 12.42 12.50 10.31
C GLY A 88 13.01 12.84 8.94
N LEU A 89 12.27 12.59 7.85
CA LEU A 89 12.62 12.95 6.47
C LEU A 89 11.99 14.28 6.05
#